data_AF-A0A7I8IJB4-F1
#
_entry.id   AF-A0A7I8IJB4-F1
#
_cell.length_a   1.000
_cell.length_b   1.000
_cell.length_c   1.000
_cell.angle_alpha   90.00
_cell.angle_beta   90.00
_cell.angle_gamma   90.00
#
_symmetry.space_group_name_H-M   'P 1'
#
loop_
_entity.id
_entity.type
_entity.pdbx_description
1 polymer ?
#
loop_
_entity_poly.entity_id
_entity_poly.type
_entity_poly.pdbx_seq_one_letter_code
_entity_poly.pdbx_strand_id
1 'polypeptide(L)'
;MAPFRWATDRRAVVHRKDYILAQGIRAIEGEVKCRWCEHSSSISYDLEEMFQKVTKFIEGVKDQMHDRARPEWLAPTFRDCTVCGRQNCLKPVIATKKRAINWLFLLLGGTLACCNLRQLKYFCKHTGNHRTGAKDRVLYLVYLGICKQLDPKDLFEPYR
;
A
#
# COMPACT_ATOMS: atom_id res chain seq x y z
N MET A 1 19.14 7.19 -5.50
CA MET A 1 17.99 7.99 -5.95
C MET A 1 16.70 7.29 -5.54
N ALA A 2 15.74 8.05 -5.01
CA ALA A 2 14.44 7.54 -4.63
C ALA A 2 13.66 7.05 -5.87
N PRO A 3 12.85 5.98 -5.76
CA PRO A 3 12.10 5.45 -6.90
C PRO A 3 10.91 6.33 -7.30
N PHE A 4 10.38 7.13 -6.38
CA PHE A 4 9.22 8.01 -6.56
C PHE A 4 9.42 9.30 -5.78
N ARG A 5 8.73 10.38 -6.17
CA ARG A 5 8.82 11.69 -5.49
C ARG A 5 8.26 11.67 -4.06
N TRP A 6 7.37 10.73 -3.75
CA TRP A 6 6.84 10.49 -2.40
C TRP A 6 7.64 9.45 -1.60
N ALA A 7 8.71 8.89 -2.19
CA ALA A 7 9.60 7.95 -1.52
C ALA A 7 10.92 8.64 -1.14
N THR A 8 11.55 8.14 -0.08
CA THR A 8 12.89 8.60 0.32
C THR A 8 13.99 7.78 -0.36
N ASP A 9 15.24 8.13 -0.13
CA ASP A 9 16.41 7.32 -0.48
C ASP A 9 16.52 6.03 0.36
N ARG A 10 15.88 6.00 1.53
CA ARG A 10 15.78 4.82 2.39
C ARG A 10 14.76 3.83 1.84
N ARG A 11 15.11 2.55 1.92
CA ARG A 11 14.30 1.44 1.39
C ARG A 11 12.99 1.35 2.16
N ALA A 12 11.88 1.21 1.43
CA ALA A 12 10.55 1.03 2.02
C ALA A 12 10.10 2.18 2.95
N VAL A 13 10.69 3.37 2.79
CA VAL A 13 10.33 4.57 3.53
C VAL A 13 9.76 5.61 2.58
N VAL A 14 8.52 6.03 2.84
CA VAL A 14 7.83 7.14 2.17
C VAL A 14 7.95 8.41 3.01
N HIS A 15 7.81 9.56 2.35
CA HIS A 15 7.72 10.84 3.04
C HIS A 15 6.39 10.94 3.82
N ARG A 16 6.36 11.84 4.80
CA ARG A 16 5.13 12.18 5.53
C ARG A 16 4.12 12.85 4.60
N LYS A 17 2.83 12.73 4.92
CA LYS A 17 1.73 13.27 4.10
C LYS A 17 1.85 14.78 3.93
N ASP A 18 2.10 15.51 5.02
CA ASP A 18 2.28 16.97 5.03
C ASP A 18 3.42 17.42 4.10
N TYR A 19 4.55 16.72 4.12
CA TYR A 19 5.66 16.97 3.21
C TYR A 19 5.25 16.72 1.75
N ILE A 20 4.62 15.58 1.45
CA ILE A 20 4.17 15.24 0.09
C ILE A 20 3.24 16.32 -0.44
N LEU A 21 2.30 16.79 0.39
CA LEU A 21 1.37 17.87 0.05
C LEU A 21 2.10 19.22 -0.12
N ALA A 22 3.08 19.54 0.71
CA ALA A 22 3.88 20.76 0.57
C ALA A 22 4.68 20.79 -0.75
N GLN A 23 5.05 19.62 -1.29
CA GLN A 23 5.68 19.49 -2.61
C GLN A 23 4.69 19.58 -3.79
N GLY A 24 3.43 19.92 -3.54
CA GLY A 24 2.39 20.03 -4.55
C GLY A 24 1.87 18.69 -5.09
N ILE A 25 2.26 17.57 -4.47
CA ILE A 25 1.82 16.24 -4.89
C ILE A 25 0.48 15.94 -4.22
N ARG A 26 -0.59 15.89 -5.01
CA ARG A 26 -1.95 15.56 -4.56
C ARG A 26 -2.39 14.16 -4.98
N ALA A 27 -1.83 13.65 -6.08
CA ALA A 27 -2.18 12.36 -6.63
C ALA A 27 -0.98 11.41 -6.63
N ILE A 28 -1.21 10.16 -6.25
CA ILE A 28 -0.21 9.09 -6.28
C ILE A 28 -0.53 8.17 -7.44
N GLU A 29 0.37 8.14 -8.41
CA GLU A 29 0.22 7.39 -9.65
C GLU A 29 0.88 6.00 -9.55
N GLY A 30 0.33 5.03 -10.28
CA GLY A 30 0.90 3.71 -10.42
C GLY A 30 0.36 2.94 -11.62
N GLU A 31 1.19 2.06 -12.15
CA GLU A 31 0.86 1.21 -13.29
C GLU A 31 -0.03 0.04 -12.87
N VAL A 32 -1.06 -0.23 -13.67
CA VAL A 32 -1.95 -1.38 -13.55
C VAL A 32 -2.00 -2.13 -14.87
N LYS A 33 -2.26 -3.44 -14.77
CA LYS A 33 -2.37 -4.33 -15.92
C LYS A 33 -3.62 -5.20 -15.80
N CYS A 34 -4.41 -5.26 -16.86
CA CYS A 34 -5.56 -6.13 -16.96
C CYS A 34 -5.09 -7.59 -17.01
N ARG A 35 -5.59 -8.43 -16.10
CA ARG A 35 -5.27 -9.88 -16.08
C ARG A 35 -5.86 -10.71 -17.24
N TRP A 36 -6.67 -10.09 -18.09
CA TRP A 36 -7.40 -10.79 -19.17
C TRP A 36 -6.92 -10.40 -20.56
N CYS A 37 -6.86 -9.11 -20.86
CA CYS A 37 -6.41 -8.61 -22.17
C CYS A 37 -4.97 -8.07 -22.13
N GLU A 38 -4.30 -8.16 -20.97
CA GLU A 38 -2.92 -7.71 -20.78
C GLU A 38 -2.66 -6.21 -21.03
N HIS A 39 -3.71 -5.41 -21.24
CA HIS A 39 -3.61 -3.96 -21.38
C HIS A 39 -3.04 -3.34 -20.10
N SER A 40 -1.95 -2.58 -20.24
CA SER A 40 -1.37 -1.76 -19.18
C SER A 40 -1.83 -0.32 -19.30
N SER A 41 -2.14 0.31 -18.17
CA SER A 41 -2.44 1.73 -18.08
C SER A 41 -1.93 2.29 -16.75
N SER A 42 -1.90 3.61 -16.64
CA SER A 42 -1.59 4.28 -15.39
C SER A 42 -2.87 4.80 -14.74
N ILE A 43 -2.98 4.65 -13.42
CA ILE A 43 -4.07 5.23 -12.64
C ILE A 43 -3.50 6.03 -11.47
N SER A 44 -4.28 6.96 -10.96
CA SER A 44 -3.92 7.76 -9.81
C SER A 44 -4.97 7.70 -8.70
N TYR A 45 -4.50 7.86 -7.48
CA TYR A 45 -5.31 8.00 -6.27
C TYR A 45 -5.09 9.38 -5.68
N ASP A 46 -6.18 10.07 -5.30
CA ASP A 46 -6.07 11.27 -4.47
C ASP A 46 -5.50 10.88 -3.10
N LEU A 47 -4.40 11.53 -2.71
CA LEU A 47 -3.66 11.18 -1.50
C LEU A 47 -4.51 11.40 -0.25
N GLU A 48 -5.23 12.52 -0.17
CA GLU A 48 -5.93 12.91 1.04
C GLU A 48 -7.20 12.08 1.21
N GLU A 49 -8.01 11.98 0.15
CA GLU A 49 -9.24 11.20 0.13
C GLU A 49 -8.97 9.72 0.44
N MET A 50 -8.01 9.11 -0.27
CA MET A 50 -7.76 7.68 -0.12
C MET A 50 -7.07 7.36 1.20
N PHE A 51 -6.18 8.23 1.70
CA PHE A 51 -5.58 8.02 3.01
C PHE A 51 -6.61 8.19 4.14
N GLN A 52 -7.57 9.11 4.00
CA GLN A 52 -8.66 9.25 4.94
C GLN A 52 -9.54 7.98 4.97
N LYS A 53 -9.84 7.36 3.82
CA LYS A 53 -10.56 6.08 3.75
C LYS A 53 -9.81 4.96 4.48
N VAL A 54 -8.50 4.84 4.25
CA VAL A 54 -7.65 3.84 4.94
C VAL A 54 -7.65 4.09 6.45
N THR A 55 -7.51 5.35 6.87
CA THR A 55 -7.49 5.72 8.30
C THR A 55 -8.82 5.37 8.97
N LYS A 56 -9.96 5.79 8.40
CA LYS A 56 -11.29 5.47 8.91
C LYS A 56 -11.55 3.97 9.00
N PHE A 57 -11.09 3.20 8.01
CA PHE A 57 -11.19 1.75 8.06
C PHE A 57 -10.43 1.18 9.26
N ILE A 58 -9.19 1.62 9.48
CA ILE A 58 -8.38 1.18 10.62
C ILE A 58 -9.06 1.56 11.94
N GLU A 59 -9.48 2.82 12.11
CA GLU A 59 -10.19 3.29 13.30
C GLU A 59 -11.40 2.42 13.65
N GLY A 60 -12.19 2.02 12.66
CA GLY A 60 -13.40 1.22 12.88
C GLY A 60 -13.16 -0.24 13.23
N VAL A 61 -11.97 -0.79 12.94
CA VAL A 61 -11.75 -2.25 13.03
C VAL A 61 -10.48 -2.65 13.78
N LYS A 62 -9.61 -1.72 14.18
CA LYS A 62 -8.27 -2.00 14.74
C LYS A 62 -8.31 -3.01 15.89
N ASP A 63 -9.22 -2.83 16.85
CA ASP A 63 -9.32 -3.68 18.04
C ASP A 63 -9.67 -5.14 17.71
N GLN A 64 -10.30 -5.39 16.56
CA GLN A 64 -10.70 -6.73 16.11
C GLN A 64 -9.62 -7.41 15.26
N MET A 65 -8.56 -6.69 14.86
CA MET A 65 -7.55 -7.21 13.94
C MET A 65 -6.62 -8.22 14.61
N HIS A 66 -6.37 -8.11 15.92
CA HIS A 66 -5.50 -9.02 16.70
C HIS A 66 -4.19 -9.36 15.96
N ASP A 67 -3.46 -8.34 15.50
CA ASP A 67 -2.23 -8.44 14.70
C ASP A 67 -2.34 -9.11 13.33
N ARG A 68 -3.55 -9.22 12.77
CA ARG A 68 -3.82 -9.86 11.48
C ARG A 68 -4.59 -8.93 10.55
N ALA A 69 -4.22 -8.96 9.27
CA ALA A 69 -4.98 -8.27 8.25
C ALA A 69 -6.38 -8.90 8.15
N ARG A 70 -7.41 -8.06 8.11
CA ARG A 70 -8.79 -8.53 7.90
C ARG A 70 -8.96 -9.11 6.48
N PRO A 71 -9.97 -9.97 6.24
CA PRO A 71 -10.22 -10.57 4.93
C PRO A 71 -10.28 -9.56 3.77
N GLU A 72 -10.80 -8.37 4.01
CA GLU A 72 -10.92 -7.28 3.03
C GLU A 72 -9.55 -6.82 2.49
N TRP A 73 -8.49 -6.88 3.31
CA TRP A 73 -7.13 -6.55 2.87
C TRP A 73 -6.45 -7.72 2.16
N LEU A 74 -6.88 -8.96 2.44
CA LEU A 74 -6.37 -10.16 1.79
C LEU A 74 -6.97 -10.39 0.40
N ALA A 75 -8.16 -9.82 0.14
CA ALA A 75 -8.87 -9.88 -1.13
C ALA A 75 -9.06 -8.47 -1.73
N PRO A 76 -7.99 -7.88 -2.34
CA PRO A 76 -8.10 -6.57 -2.95
C PRO A 76 -9.15 -6.51 -4.05
N THR A 77 -9.87 -5.39 -4.10
CA THR A 77 -10.71 -5.02 -5.23
C THR A 77 -9.90 -4.19 -6.23
N PHE A 78 -10.21 -4.36 -7.50
CA PHE A 78 -9.55 -3.72 -8.63
C PHE A 78 -10.57 -2.94 -9.45
N ARG A 79 -10.07 -1.97 -10.22
CA ARG A 79 -10.90 -1.29 -11.22
C ARG A 79 -11.22 -2.22 -12.39
N ASP A 80 -12.29 -1.89 -13.09
CA ASP A 80 -12.71 -2.55 -14.32
C ASP A 80 -11.79 -2.15 -15.47
N CYS A 81 -11.61 -3.05 -16.44
CA CYS A 81 -10.85 -2.74 -17.63
C CYS A 81 -11.76 -2.08 -18.67
N THR A 82 -11.47 -0.83 -19.01
CA THR A 82 -12.21 -0.07 -20.03
C THR A 82 -12.00 -0.62 -21.45
N VAL A 83 -10.94 -1.39 -21.70
CA VAL A 83 -10.61 -1.94 -23.01
C VAL A 83 -11.39 -3.22 -23.32
N CYS A 84 -11.47 -4.17 -22.37
CA CYS A 84 -12.16 -5.44 -22.57
C CYS A 84 -13.49 -5.57 -21.80
N GLY A 85 -13.89 -4.54 -21.05
CA GLY A 85 -15.13 -4.50 -20.26
C GLY A 85 -15.16 -5.45 -19.05
N ARG A 86 -14.08 -6.19 -18.79
CA ARG A 86 -14.03 -7.14 -17.66
C ARG A 86 -13.96 -6.39 -16.34
N GLN A 87 -14.78 -6.83 -15.39
CA GLN A 87 -14.82 -6.25 -14.05
C GLN A 87 -13.67 -6.74 -13.17
N ASN A 88 -13.28 -5.92 -12.19
CA ASN A 88 -12.36 -6.27 -11.11
C ASN A 88 -11.09 -6.99 -11.61
N CYS A 89 -10.36 -6.36 -12.54
CA CYS A 89 -9.29 -7.05 -13.26
C CYS A 89 -8.00 -6.24 -13.48
N LEU A 90 -7.99 -4.92 -13.24
CA LEU A 90 -6.80 -4.08 -13.33
C LEU A 90 -5.93 -4.23 -12.06
N LYS A 91 -4.97 -5.15 -12.10
CA LYS A 91 -4.05 -5.41 -10.97
C LYS A 91 -2.88 -4.43 -11.00
N PRO A 92 -2.37 -3.99 -9.85
CA PRO A 92 -1.13 -3.20 -9.81
C PRO A 92 0.05 -4.00 -10.34
N VAL A 93 0.91 -3.34 -11.13
CA VAL A 93 2.19 -3.90 -11.56
C VAL A 93 3.18 -3.78 -10.41
N ILE A 94 3.61 -4.92 -9.85
CA ILE A 94 4.55 -4.95 -8.73
C ILE A 94 5.98 -5.03 -9.27
N ALA A 95 6.79 -4.02 -8.95
CA ALA A 95 8.20 -3.98 -9.37
C ALA A 95 8.97 -5.23 -8.95
N THR A 96 9.76 -5.78 -9.88
CA THR A 96 10.65 -6.93 -9.64
C THR A 96 11.72 -6.61 -8.60
N LYS A 97 12.32 -5.41 -8.70
CA LYS A 97 13.24 -4.86 -7.71
C LYS A 97 12.45 -4.33 -6.51
N LYS A 98 12.57 -4.97 -5.34
CA LYS A 98 11.82 -4.60 -4.12
C LYS A 98 11.98 -3.15 -3.67
N ARG A 99 13.14 -2.54 -3.97
CA ARG A 99 13.42 -1.11 -3.70
C ARG A 99 12.58 -0.14 -4.52
N ALA A 100 12.00 -0.60 -5.63
CA ALA A 100 11.19 0.18 -6.56
C ALA A 100 9.69 -0.12 -6.42
N ILE A 101 9.28 -0.87 -5.39
CA ILE A 101 7.86 -1.09 -5.12
C ILE A 101 7.23 0.23 -4.69
N ASN A 102 6.12 0.58 -5.33
CA ASN A 102 5.36 1.77 -5.01
C ASN A 102 4.45 1.53 -3.79
N TRP A 103 5.05 1.53 -2.60
CA TRP A 103 4.36 1.20 -1.35
C TRP A 103 3.14 2.08 -1.08
N LEU A 104 3.26 3.39 -1.35
CA LEU A 104 2.17 4.34 -1.14
C LEU A 104 0.99 4.07 -2.07
N PHE A 105 1.24 3.84 -3.35
CA PHE A 105 0.18 3.49 -4.30
C PHE A 105 -0.56 2.21 -3.89
N LEU A 106 0.18 1.18 -3.46
CA LEU A 106 -0.42 -0.07 -3.02
C LEU A 106 -1.24 0.08 -1.73
N LEU A 107 -0.80 0.93 -0.81
CA LEU A 107 -1.57 1.27 0.40
C LEU A 107 -2.89 1.92 0.03
N LEU A 108 -2.84 3.01 -0.76
CA LEU A 108 -4.01 3.80 -1.12
C LEU A 108 -5.01 2.99 -1.94
N GLY A 109 -4.54 2.11 -2.81
CA GLY A 109 -5.39 1.20 -3.58
C GLY A 109 -5.95 0.02 -2.78
N GLY A 110 -5.51 -0.22 -1.54
CA GLY A 110 -5.89 -1.41 -0.78
C GLY A 110 -5.30 -2.72 -1.38
N THR A 111 -4.26 -2.62 -2.20
CA THR A 111 -3.74 -3.74 -3.00
C THR A 111 -2.42 -4.31 -2.49
N LEU A 112 -2.03 -4.04 -1.24
CA LEU A 112 -0.79 -4.58 -0.66
C LEU A 112 -0.75 -6.12 -0.65
N ALA A 113 -1.89 -6.81 -0.62
CA ALA A 113 -1.94 -8.27 -0.73
C ALA A 113 -1.52 -8.80 -2.12
N CYS A 114 -1.42 -7.96 -3.15
CA CYS A 114 -0.80 -8.33 -4.42
C CYS A 114 0.71 -8.60 -4.28
N CYS A 115 1.36 -8.07 -3.25
CA CYS A 115 2.73 -8.42 -2.94
C CYS A 115 2.84 -9.87 -2.41
N ASN A 116 3.93 -10.53 -2.79
CA ASN A 116 4.27 -11.82 -2.20
C ASN A 116 4.91 -11.65 -0.81
N LEU A 117 4.99 -12.74 -0.04
CA LEU A 117 5.52 -12.70 1.33
C LEU A 117 6.97 -12.19 1.40
N ARG A 118 7.80 -12.44 0.38
CA ARG A 118 9.20 -11.96 0.35
C ARG A 118 9.30 -10.46 0.12
N GLN A 119 8.32 -9.85 -0.54
CA GLN A 119 8.21 -8.40 -0.74
C GLN A 119 7.70 -7.75 0.55
N LEU A 120 6.65 -8.28 1.17
CA LEU A 120 6.13 -7.77 2.44
C LEU A 120 7.19 -7.86 3.55
N LYS A 121 7.90 -8.99 3.67
CA LYS A 121 9.03 -9.13 4.62
C LYS A 121 10.18 -8.16 4.34
N TYR A 122 10.36 -7.73 3.09
CA TYR A 122 11.38 -6.73 2.75
C TYR A 122 11.02 -5.35 3.31
N PHE A 123 9.75 -4.96 3.24
CA PHE A 123 9.27 -3.73 3.90
C PHE A 123 9.54 -3.79 5.41
N CYS A 124 9.10 -4.87 6.05
CA CYS A 124 9.29 -5.12 7.47
C CYS A 124 10.77 -5.06 7.91
N LYS A 125 11.66 -5.71 7.17
CA LYS A 125 13.11 -5.68 7.40
C LYS A 125 13.69 -4.26 7.37
N HIS A 126 13.17 -3.38 6.53
CA HIS A 126 13.70 -2.03 6.34
C HIS A 126 12.98 -0.95 7.15
N THR A 127 11.92 -1.32 7.88
CA THR A 127 11.17 -0.43 8.77
C THR A 127 11.28 -0.83 10.24
N GLY A 128 12.19 -1.75 10.57
CA GLY A 128 12.43 -2.19 11.95
C GLY A 128 11.40 -3.16 12.51
N ASN A 129 10.49 -3.67 11.67
CA ASN A 129 9.42 -4.58 12.09
C ASN A 129 9.79 -6.03 11.78
N HIS A 130 10.73 -6.61 12.54
CA HIS A 130 11.15 -7.98 12.33
C HIS A 130 10.17 -8.98 12.98
N ARG A 131 9.24 -9.53 12.19
CA ARG A 131 8.43 -10.71 12.60
C ARG A 131 8.59 -11.88 11.63
N THR A 132 8.66 -13.08 12.20
CA THR A 132 8.29 -14.33 11.53
C THR A 132 6.76 -14.47 11.61
N GLY A 133 6.10 -14.67 10.47
CA GLY A 133 4.64 -14.73 10.46
C GLY A 133 4.07 -15.14 9.10
N ALA A 134 2.82 -15.57 9.15
CA ALA A 134 1.98 -15.80 7.98
C ALA A 134 1.68 -14.47 7.26
N LYS A 135 1.18 -14.57 6.02
CA LYS A 135 1.02 -13.41 5.13
C LYS A 135 0.10 -12.34 5.71
N ASP A 136 -0.98 -12.73 6.37
CA ASP A 136 -1.94 -11.85 7.06
C ASP A 136 -1.29 -10.98 8.15
N ARG A 137 -0.41 -11.57 8.98
CA ARG A 137 0.33 -10.84 10.01
C ARG A 137 1.33 -9.86 9.43
N VAL A 138 2.08 -10.30 8.41
CA VAL A 138 3.06 -9.41 7.76
C VAL A 138 2.33 -8.29 7.01
N LEU A 139 1.21 -8.58 6.35
CA LEU A 139 0.40 -7.60 5.65
C LEU A 139 -0.13 -6.52 6.59
N TYR A 140 -0.66 -6.92 7.76
CA TYR A 140 -1.08 -5.99 8.83
C TYR A 140 0.03 -5.00 9.20
N LEU A 141 1.23 -5.51 9.47
CA LEU A 141 2.38 -4.66 9.82
C LEU A 141 2.78 -3.71 8.68
N VAL A 142 2.66 -4.13 7.42
CA VAL A 142 2.98 -3.28 6.28
C VAL A 142 1.94 -2.14 6.16
N TYR A 143 0.65 -2.45 6.29
CA TYR A 143 -0.41 -1.41 6.28
C TYR A 143 -0.16 -0.36 7.36
N LEU A 144 -0.03 -0.79 8.61
CA LEU A 144 0.21 0.12 9.74
C LEU A 144 1.53 0.86 9.61
N GLY A 145 2.58 0.16 9.18
CA GLY A 145 3.91 0.74 9.01
C GLY A 145 3.96 1.86 7.98
N ILE A 146 3.24 1.74 6.85
CA ILE A 146 3.15 2.84 5.88
C ILE A 146 2.28 3.97 6.44
N CYS A 147 1.15 3.66 7.09
CA CYS A 147 0.30 4.69 7.70
C CYS A 147 1.05 5.54 8.74
N LYS A 148 1.84 4.89 9.60
CA LYS A 148 2.70 5.55 10.59
C LYS A 148 3.78 6.45 9.94
N GLN A 149 4.29 6.08 8.77
CA GLN A 149 5.22 6.94 8.02
C GLN A 149 4.53 8.19 7.47
N LEU A 150 3.28 8.06 7.01
CA LEU A 150 2.49 9.18 6.47
C LEU A 150 2.01 10.13 7.56
N ASP A 151 1.55 9.59 8.68
CA ASP A 151 0.97 10.31 9.81
C ASP A 151 1.29 9.53 11.12
N PRO A 152 2.20 10.01 11.97
CA PRO A 152 2.74 9.24 13.10
C PRO A 152 1.79 9.25 14.33
N LYS A 153 0.53 8.84 14.13
CA LYS A 153 -0.47 8.67 15.19
C LYS A 153 -0.31 7.32 15.91
N ASP A 154 -0.65 7.29 17.20
CA ASP A 154 -0.72 6.07 18.02
C ASP A 154 -1.69 5.02 17.44
N LEU A 155 -2.69 5.48 16.69
CA LEU A 155 -3.60 4.62 15.92
C LEU A 155 -2.86 3.60 15.05
N PHE A 156 -1.67 3.93 14.53
CA PHE A 156 -0.92 3.04 13.65
C PHE A 156 0.15 2.22 14.35
N GLU A 157 0.22 2.26 15.69
CA GLU A 157 1.05 1.32 16.43
C GLU A 157 0.38 -0.06 16.46
N PRO A 158 1.09 -1.14 16.06
CA PRO A 158 0.61 -2.50 16.23
C PRO A 158 0.47 -2.83 17.72
N TYR A 159 -0.43 -3.77 18.08
CA TYR A 159 -0.49 -4.27 19.45
C TYR A 159 0.81 -5.00 19.76
N ARG A 160 1.37 -4.75 20.95
CA ARG A 160 2.64 -5.36 21.40
C ARG A 160 2.41 -6.78 21.89
#